data_AF-A0A8H5LQ37-F1
#
_entry.id   AF-A0A8H5LQ37-F1
#
_cell.length_a   1.000
_cell.length_b   1.000
_cell.length_c   1.000
_cell.angle_alpha   90.00
_cell.angle_beta   90.00
_cell.angle_gamma   90.00
#
_symmetry.space_group_name_H-M   'P 1'
#
loop_
_entity.id
_entity.type
_entity.pdbx_description
1 polymer ?
#
loop_
_entity_poly.entity_id
_entity_poly.type
_entity_poly.pdbx_seq_one_letter_code
_entity_poly.pdbx_strand_id
1 'polypeptide(L)'
;MSSPSPPSHKLRALPLSLLLLVHLQLLQYPGVNEPHFDINILESRVRGLKERTQSMEDICYFLVEKLEGGRAGAKKVLPTYPCSKPSDSMGFRTSLAKYIDSVRMQALQPSGSSSSSAAVVSGSSNANAKTSGSGKPGIARESRRGVSASVTSNATSAASASVAAYWWKDVIVRKSLLDECTGERFLKMILALSTHAVSKKSRRIDVANITGRAESQPVLYETRLSSAQSARSRWTSAAKALVLKEERLRSLKVQMSTSSQPSKFASTSTKRLLAFRDSRLVDITPYWKGKDGQIALQMLLGLAGFDAQEFSSASSHGLNDISKLDGDKTEETPSKPPPSLLVAAAHHPAHLKRLSRSVFAEKKAKPRSKATNSEPTPSLAASTSPTSAHSTAEMALSSHLRVEQRMQVSPRDCLTRLEIAYGRLERKISSLGERKAREKKLATQESKAELSLKLKLWEVGAGEIFRINFKPQVPLDFSKSSKLSCCLTDVSQSDSS
;
A
#
# COMPACT_ATOMS: atom_id res chain seq x y z
N MET A 1 20.48 27.39 49.90
CA MET A 1 19.33 26.88 49.13
C MET A 1 19.86 26.39 47.79
N SER A 2 19.98 25.07 47.64
CA SER A 2 20.61 24.41 46.49
C SER A 2 19.57 24.24 45.39
N SER A 3 19.72 24.95 44.27
CA SER A 3 18.81 24.81 43.13
C SER A 3 18.88 23.38 42.59
N PRO A 4 17.75 22.65 42.47
CA PRO A 4 17.75 21.32 41.89
C PRO A 4 18.15 21.42 40.41
N SER A 5 19.26 20.77 40.06
CA SER A 5 19.68 20.63 38.66
C SER A 5 18.57 19.92 37.88
N PRO A 6 18.14 20.44 36.73
CA PRO A 6 17.10 19.79 35.93
C PRO A 6 17.55 18.37 35.58
N PRO A 7 16.65 17.36 35.67
CA PRO A 7 16.99 16.00 35.31
C PRO A 7 17.47 16.01 33.87
N SER A 8 18.76 15.77 33.66
CA SER A 8 19.33 15.55 32.34
C SER A 8 18.67 14.29 31.81
N HIS A 9 17.58 14.46 31.08
CA HIS A 9 16.94 13.39 30.35
C HIS A 9 18.00 12.83 29.43
N LYS A 10 18.58 11.69 29.81
CA LYS A 10 19.39 10.86 28.94
C LYS A 10 18.44 10.36 27.86
N LEU A 11 18.15 11.21 26.87
CA LEU A 11 17.55 10.80 25.62
C LEU A 11 18.43 9.64 25.17
N ARG A 12 17.86 8.43 25.21
CA ARG A 12 18.57 7.20 24.90
C ARG A 12 19.20 7.42 23.53
N ALA A 13 20.51 7.60 23.49
CA ALA A 13 21.21 7.89 22.26
C ALA A 13 20.95 6.72 21.32
N LEU A 14 20.26 6.99 20.21
CA LEU A 14 19.98 5.97 19.21
C LEU A 14 21.33 5.43 18.71
N PRO A 15 21.49 4.11 18.54
CA PRO A 15 22.72 3.54 17.98
C PRO A 15 23.07 4.24 16.66
N LEU A 16 24.35 4.61 16.47
CA LEU A 16 24.78 5.37 15.28
C LEU A 16 24.44 4.65 13.97
N SER A 17 24.52 3.32 13.95
CA SER A 17 24.15 2.50 12.80
C SER A 17 22.68 2.62 12.44
N LEU A 18 21.79 2.71 13.45
CA LEU A 18 20.36 2.90 13.23
C LEU A 18 20.08 4.29 12.63
N LEU A 19 20.75 5.32 13.14
CA LEU A 19 20.59 6.67 12.60
C LEU A 19 21.09 6.75 11.15
N LEU A 20 22.20 6.08 10.84
CA LEU A 20 22.69 5.95 9.46
C LEU A 20 21.66 5.25 8.56
N LEU A 21 21.05 4.15 8.99
CA LEU A 21 19.99 3.47 8.23
C LEU A 21 18.80 4.38 7.96
N VAL A 22 18.38 5.17 8.95
CA VAL A 22 17.32 6.17 8.76
C VAL A 22 17.72 7.21 7.70
N HIS A 23 18.95 7.71 7.71
CA HIS A 23 19.44 8.64 6.67
C HIS A 23 19.45 7.99 5.28
N LEU A 24 19.90 6.74 5.16
CA LEU A 24 19.89 6.01 3.89
C LEU A 24 18.47 5.80 3.37
N GLN A 25 17.51 5.51 4.25
CA GLN A 25 16.10 5.38 3.90
C GLN A 25 15.52 6.73 3.43
N LEU A 26 15.81 7.83 4.12
CA LEU A 26 15.38 9.19 3.73
C LEU A 26 15.97 9.59 2.37
N LEU A 27 17.20 9.16 2.08
CA LEU A 27 17.84 9.40 0.78
C LEU A 27 17.34 8.49 -0.34
N GLN A 28 16.52 7.48 -0.01
CA GLN A 28 16.01 6.43 -0.90
C GLN A 28 17.15 5.57 -1.47
N TYR A 29 18.02 5.07 -0.59
CA TYR A 29 19.05 4.13 -0.99
C TYR A 29 18.42 2.80 -1.46
N PRO A 30 18.75 2.31 -2.66
CA PRO A 30 18.07 1.15 -3.25
C PRO A 30 18.25 -0.14 -2.45
N GLY A 31 19.38 -0.29 -1.75
CA GLY A 31 19.70 -1.48 -0.95
C GLY A 31 19.08 -1.52 0.44
N VAL A 32 18.39 -0.48 0.94
CA VAL A 32 17.94 -0.45 2.36
C VAL A 32 17.03 -1.62 2.72
N ASN A 33 16.25 -2.14 1.76
CA ASN A 33 15.34 -3.25 2.01
C ASN A 33 16.02 -4.63 1.91
N GLU A 34 17.28 -4.69 1.49
CA GLU A 34 17.99 -5.96 1.41
C GLU A 34 18.37 -6.39 2.84
N PRO A 35 18.24 -7.69 3.19
CA PRO A 35 18.43 -8.16 4.57
C PRO A 35 19.85 -7.93 5.09
N HIS A 36 20.79 -7.65 4.20
CA HIS A 36 22.15 -7.27 4.54
C HIS A 36 22.31 -5.76 4.79
N PHE A 37 21.26 -4.97 4.94
CA PHE A 37 21.35 -3.61 5.50
C PHE A 37 20.65 -3.57 6.87
N ASP A 38 21.26 -4.22 7.85
CA ASP A 38 20.77 -4.32 9.23
C ASP A 38 21.53 -3.38 10.18
N ILE A 39 21.14 -3.38 11.47
CA ILE A 39 21.78 -2.56 12.52
C ILE A 39 23.29 -2.86 12.63
N ASN A 40 23.71 -4.05 12.20
CA ASN A 40 25.08 -4.55 12.29
C ASN A 40 25.84 -4.43 10.96
N ILE A 41 25.37 -3.58 10.05
CA ILE A 41 25.95 -3.40 8.70
C ILE A 41 27.47 -3.17 8.69
N LEU A 42 28.02 -2.52 9.71
CA LEU A 42 29.44 -2.21 9.83
C LEU A 42 30.09 -2.86 11.06
N GLU A 43 29.40 -3.80 11.70
CA GLU A 43 29.94 -4.47 12.88
C GLU A 43 30.93 -5.57 12.48
N SER A 44 32.16 -5.47 12.98
CA SER A 44 33.23 -6.42 12.64
C SER A 44 33.01 -7.84 13.15
N ARG A 45 32.12 -8.02 14.14
CA ARG A 45 31.79 -9.33 14.72
C ARG A 45 30.87 -10.15 13.83
N VAL A 46 29.95 -9.48 13.12
CA VAL A 46 28.91 -10.13 12.31
C VAL A 46 29.37 -10.29 10.87
N ARG A 47 30.17 -9.35 10.35
CA ARG A 47 30.53 -9.29 8.93
C ARG A 47 32.02 -9.31 8.65
N GLY A 48 32.38 -10.05 7.61
CA GLY A 48 33.75 -10.12 7.10
C GLY A 48 34.23 -8.75 6.60
N LEU A 49 35.55 -8.54 6.61
CA LEU A 49 36.16 -7.29 6.14
C LEU A 49 35.76 -6.95 4.70
N LYS A 50 35.67 -7.96 3.82
CA LYS A 50 35.28 -7.81 2.41
C LYS A 50 33.88 -7.23 2.27
N GLU A 51 32.89 -7.81 2.95
CA GLU A 51 31.50 -7.37 2.90
C GLU A 51 31.32 -5.97 3.49
N ARG A 52 32.02 -5.67 4.59
CA ARG A 52 32.01 -4.33 5.19
C ARG A 52 32.63 -3.28 4.27
N THR A 53 33.74 -3.62 3.60
CA THR A 53 34.40 -2.73 2.64
C THR A 53 33.48 -2.46 1.45
N GLN A 54 32.85 -3.50 0.89
CA GLN A 54 31.90 -3.35 -0.22
C GLN A 54 30.68 -2.51 0.19
N SER A 55 30.10 -2.79 1.36
CA SER A 55 28.97 -2.02 1.89
C SER A 55 29.35 -0.55 2.10
N MET A 56 30.56 -0.28 2.63
CA MET A 56 31.09 1.07 2.77
C MET A 56 31.25 1.76 1.41
N GLU A 57 31.82 1.08 0.41
CA GLU A 57 32.02 1.62 -0.93
C GLU A 57 30.69 2.00 -1.59
N ASP A 58 29.70 1.09 -1.53
CA ASP A 58 28.36 1.30 -2.10
C ASP A 58 27.61 2.44 -1.41
N ILE A 59 27.66 2.50 -0.07
CA ILE A 59 27.07 3.59 0.71
C ILE A 59 27.74 4.91 0.38
N CYS A 60 29.07 4.97 0.39
CA CYS A 60 29.80 6.21 0.15
C CYS A 60 29.61 6.72 -1.27
N TYR A 61 29.67 5.84 -2.27
CA TYR A 61 29.42 6.21 -3.66
C TYR A 61 28.01 6.80 -3.82
N PHE A 62 27.00 6.16 -3.23
CA PHE A 62 25.63 6.68 -3.24
C PHE A 62 25.50 8.04 -2.53
N LEU A 63 26.15 8.24 -1.38
CA LEU A 63 26.12 9.52 -0.68
C LEU A 63 26.76 10.62 -1.53
N VAL A 64 27.90 10.34 -2.17
CA VAL A 64 28.53 11.27 -3.11
C VAL A 64 27.64 11.52 -4.33
N GLU A 65 26.94 10.50 -4.85
CA GLU A 65 25.94 10.65 -5.92
C GLU A 65 24.85 11.65 -5.54
N LYS A 66 24.35 11.57 -4.30
CA LYS A 66 23.34 12.53 -3.79
C LYS A 66 23.92 13.92 -3.58
N LEU A 67 25.18 14.04 -3.18
CA LEU A 67 25.84 15.33 -2.96
C LEU A 67 26.20 16.04 -4.26
N GLU A 68 26.67 15.31 -5.27
CA GLU A 68 27.12 15.85 -6.56
C GLU A 68 26.00 15.94 -7.62
N GLY A 69 24.75 15.68 -7.24
CA GLY A 69 23.59 15.83 -8.13
C GLY A 69 23.48 14.74 -9.20
N GLY A 70 24.06 13.56 -8.99
CA GLY A 70 23.89 12.39 -9.85
C GLY A 70 25.17 11.59 -10.09
N ARG A 71 25.04 10.51 -10.86
CA ARG A 71 26.13 9.54 -11.13
C ARG A 71 27.32 10.14 -11.87
N ALA A 72 27.09 11.10 -12.76
CA ALA A 72 28.17 11.75 -13.51
C ALA A 72 29.11 12.54 -12.58
N GLY A 73 28.53 13.25 -11.60
CA GLY A 73 29.31 13.96 -10.57
C GLY A 73 30.06 13.00 -9.66
N ALA A 74 29.39 11.94 -9.17
CA ALA A 74 30.06 10.92 -8.37
C ALA A 74 31.20 10.22 -9.10
N LYS A 75 31.04 9.91 -10.40
CA LYS A 75 32.09 9.29 -11.21
C LYS A 75 33.29 10.21 -11.43
N LYS A 76 33.08 11.53 -11.44
CA LYS A 76 34.18 12.52 -11.49
C LYS A 76 35.00 12.54 -10.21
N VAL A 77 34.34 12.39 -9.05
CA VAL A 77 35.00 12.37 -7.73
C VAL A 77 35.62 11.01 -7.42
N LEU A 78 34.92 9.93 -7.76
CA LEU A 78 35.25 8.54 -7.45
C LEU A 78 35.31 7.73 -8.77
N PRO A 79 36.34 7.95 -9.62
CA PRO A 79 36.43 7.29 -10.93
C PRO A 79 36.67 5.78 -10.84
N THR A 80 37.14 5.30 -9.69
CA THR A 80 37.55 3.92 -9.45
C THR A 80 36.41 2.99 -9.05
N TYR A 81 35.17 3.50 -8.94
CA TYR A 81 33.99 2.71 -8.61
C TYR A 81 33.28 2.18 -9.87
N PRO A 82 32.82 0.91 -9.93
CA PRO A 82 32.87 -0.11 -8.86
C PRO A 82 34.26 -0.72 -8.70
N CYS A 83 34.69 -0.92 -7.44
CA CYS A 83 36.00 -1.48 -7.14
C CYS A 83 36.00 -2.99 -7.38
N SER A 84 36.64 -3.43 -8.47
CA SER A 84 36.69 -4.85 -8.83
C SER A 84 37.92 -5.53 -8.25
N LYS A 85 39.01 -4.79 -8.06
CA LYS A 85 40.28 -5.29 -7.50
C LYS A 85 40.59 -4.63 -6.15
N PRO A 86 41.36 -5.30 -5.27
CA PRO A 86 41.81 -4.69 -4.02
C PRO A 86 42.60 -3.38 -4.21
N SER A 87 43.36 -3.26 -5.30
CA SER A 87 44.06 -2.01 -5.69
C SER A 87 43.09 -0.85 -5.93
N ASP A 88 41.94 -1.14 -6.50
CA ASP A 88 40.91 -0.16 -6.85
C ASP A 88 40.27 0.40 -5.57
N SER A 89 40.05 -0.47 -4.58
CA SER A 89 39.54 -0.08 -3.25
C SER A 89 40.47 0.93 -2.56
N MET A 90 41.79 0.79 -2.70
CA MET A 90 42.76 1.75 -2.14
C MET A 90 42.69 3.12 -2.82
N GLY A 91 42.51 3.14 -4.15
CA GLY A 91 42.31 4.37 -4.93
C GLY A 91 41.00 5.07 -4.57
N PHE A 92 39.92 4.28 -4.43
CA PHE A 92 38.62 4.76 -3.99
C PHE A 92 38.69 5.41 -2.61
N ARG A 93 39.24 4.72 -1.61
CA ARG A 93 39.36 5.24 -0.22
C ARG A 93 40.20 6.51 -0.15
N THR A 94 41.28 6.59 -0.92
CA THR A 94 42.13 7.79 -0.96
C THR A 94 41.38 8.98 -1.56
N SER A 95 40.63 8.76 -2.64
CA SER A 95 39.82 9.81 -3.29
C SER A 95 38.65 10.24 -2.40
N LEU A 96 37.99 9.28 -1.76
CA LEU A 96 36.90 9.51 -0.80
C LEU A 96 37.38 10.31 0.42
N ALA A 97 38.53 9.98 1.02
CA ALA A 97 39.08 10.72 2.15
C ALA A 97 39.29 12.20 1.80
N LYS A 98 39.90 12.49 0.64
CA LYS A 98 40.11 13.86 0.15
C LYS A 98 38.79 14.59 -0.08
N TYR A 99 37.80 13.90 -0.65
CA TYR A 99 36.48 14.47 -0.87
C TYR A 99 35.76 14.81 0.44
N ILE A 100 35.72 13.88 1.40
CA ILE A 100 35.07 14.09 2.70
C ILE A 100 35.76 15.25 3.45
N ASP A 101 37.09 15.32 3.42
CA ASP A 101 37.82 16.41 4.07
C ASP A 101 37.53 17.77 3.41
N SER A 102 37.44 17.81 2.07
CA SER A 102 37.02 19.02 1.34
C SER A 102 35.60 19.46 1.72
N VAL A 103 34.63 18.52 1.77
CA VAL A 103 33.25 18.80 2.21
C VAL A 103 33.21 19.30 3.65
N ARG A 104 34.01 18.71 4.54
CA ARG A 104 34.15 19.13 5.94
C ARG A 104 34.69 20.56 6.03
N MET A 105 35.76 20.88 5.30
CA MET A 105 36.36 22.21 5.29
C MET A 105 35.38 23.27 4.76
N GLN A 106 34.65 22.97 3.69
CA GLN A 106 33.60 23.85 3.15
C GLN A 106 32.44 24.06 4.14
N ALA A 107 32.12 23.06 4.95
CA ALA A 107 31.02 23.14 5.90
C ALA A 107 31.40 23.84 7.22
N LEU A 108 32.69 23.78 7.61
CA LEU A 108 33.23 24.43 8.81
C LEU A 108 33.66 25.87 8.57
N GLN A 109 34.05 26.21 7.34
CA GLN A 109 34.30 27.59 6.95
C GLN A 109 32.98 28.18 6.46
N PRO A 110 32.21 28.90 7.29
CA PRO A 110 31.12 29.71 6.75
C PRO A 110 31.77 30.58 5.67
N SER A 111 31.24 30.53 4.46
CA SER A 111 31.67 31.38 3.35
C SER A 111 31.33 32.83 3.66
N GLY A 112 32.00 33.37 4.66
CA GLY A 112 32.00 34.77 5.02
C GLY A 112 32.70 35.52 3.90
N SER A 113 31.92 36.34 3.19
CA SER A 113 32.41 37.55 2.55
C SER A 113 33.60 37.39 1.59
N SER A 114 33.52 36.51 0.60
CA SER A 114 34.35 36.66 -0.63
C SER A 114 33.67 37.54 -1.67
N SER A 115 32.95 38.58 -1.25
CA SER A 115 32.46 39.67 -2.10
C SER A 115 33.46 40.82 -2.14
N SER A 116 34.72 40.56 -2.50
CA SER A 116 35.68 41.54 -3.05
C SER A 116 37.07 40.92 -3.15
N SER A 117 37.70 41.00 -4.33
CA SER A 117 39.11 40.68 -4.61
C SER A 117 39.48 39.20 -4.83
N ALA A 118 39.02 38.62 -5.95
CA ALA A 118 39.71 37.51 -6.60
C ALA A 118 39.69 37.68 -8.13
N ALA A 119 40.28 38.79 -8.59
CA ALA A 119 40.77 38.96 -9.94
C ALA A 119 42.30 39.13 -9.87
N VAL A 120 43.02 38.09 -9.44
CA VAL A 120 44.48 38.04 -9.57
C VAL A 120 44.88 36.60 -9.91
N VAL A 121 45.12 36.40 -11.20
CA VAL A 121 46.17 35.55 -11.80
C VAL A 121 46.23 34.09 -11.32
N SER A 122 45.42 33.24 -11.95
CA SER A 122 45.73 31.82 -12.13
C SER A 122 46.71 31.66 -13.31
N GLY A 123 48.00 31.80 -13.02
CA GLY A 123 49.10 31.40 -13.90
C GLY A 123 49.15 29.88 -14.01
N SER A 124 48.63 29.36 -15.12
CA SER A 124 48.79 27.98 -15.55
C SER A 124 50.15 27.85 -16.24
N SER A 125 51.17 27.35 -15.53
CA SER A 125 52.42 26.93 -16.16
C SER A 125 52.28 25.49 -16.63
N ASN A 126 51.75 25.32 -17.84
CA ASN A 126 51.99 24.12 -18.64
C ASN A 126 53.08 24.47 -19.66
N ALA A 127 54.26 23.90 -19.47
CA ALA A 127 55.39 24.09 -20.37
C ALA A 127 55.11 23.43 -21.72
N ASN A 128 55.69 24.04 -22.75
CA ASN A 128 55.97 23.49 -24.08
C ASN A 128 54.99 23.87 -25.21
N ALA A 129 55.11 25.10 -25.70
CA ALA A 129 54.94 25.40 -27.12
C ALA A 129 55.77 26.64 -27.47
N LYS A 130 56.86 26.39 -28.19
CA LYS A 130 57.72 27.36 -28.86
C LYS A 130 56.97 27.93 -30.06
N THR A 131 56.72 29.23 -30.13
CA THR A 131 56.65 29.99 -31.38
C THR A 131 56.75 31.49 -31.12
N SER A 132 57.64 32.10 -31.89
CA SER A 132 57.98 33.51 -32.01
C SER A 132 56.84 34.35 -32.56
N GLY A 133 56.69 35.60 -32.08
CA GLY A 133 55.85 36.60 -32.73
C GLY A 133 55.84 37.92 -31.99
N SER A 134 56.63 38.87 -32.48
CA SER A 134 56.78 40.25 -32.02
C SER A 134 55.53 41.10 -32.20
N GLY A 135 55.20 41.96 -31.22
CA GLY A 135 54.25 43.06 -31.39
C GLY A 135 54.16 43.96 -30.15
N LYS A 136 54.60 45.21 -30.29
CA LYS A 136 54.72 46.29 -29.27
C LYS A 136 53.36 46.99 -28.96
N PRO A 137 53.30 47.86 -27.92
CA PRO A 137 52.10 48.18 -27.15
C PRO A 137 51.36 49.46 -27.58
N GLY A 138 50.11 49.60 -27.11
CA GLY A 138 49.25 50.77 -27.28
C GLY A 138 48.60 51.20 -25.95
N ILE A 139 48.46 52.51 -25.80
CA ILE A 139 48.34 53.33 -24.58
C ILE A 139 46.88 53.65 -24.19
N ALA A 140 46.65 53.80 -22.87
CA ALA A 140 45.61 54.59 -22.15
C ALA A 140 44.11 54.33 -22.35
N ARG A 141 43.33 54.31 -21.26
CA ARG A 141 42.54 55.48 -20.80
C ARG A 141 41.84 55.27 -19.46
N GLU A 142 42.07 56.28 -18.61
CA GLU A 142 41.47 56.68 -17.34
C GLU A 142 39.94 56.90 -17.38
N SER A 143 39.31 56.89 -16.19
CA SER A 143 38.12 57.69 -15.80
C SER A 143 36.75 56.96 -15.72
N ARG A 144 36.26 56.71 -14.50
CA ARG A 144 35.36 57.66 -13.77
C ARG A 144 34.89 57.08 -12.42
N ARG A 145 35.01 57.93 -11.40
CA ARG A 145 34.34 57.84 -10.09
C ARG A 145 32.84 58.02 -10.25
N GLY A 146 32.06 57.25 -9.50
CA GLY A 146 30.65 57.49 -9.22
C GLY A 146 30.36 57.05 -7.79
N VAL A 147 30.33 58.02 -6.87
CA VAL A 147 29.90 57.86 -5.47
C VAL A 147 28.38 57.95 -5.45
N SER A 148 27.70 56.95 -4.92
CA SER A 148 26.30 57.05 -4.53
C SER A 148 26.08 56.18 -3.31
N ALA A 149 25.97 56.86 -2.17
CA ALA A 149 25.60 56.29 -0.89
C ALA A 149 24.11 55.91 -0.90
N SER A 150 23.81 54.65 -0.57
CA SER A 150 22.52 54.28 0.00
C SER A 150 22.76 53.31 1.16
N VAL A 151 22.70 53.91 2.35
CA VAL A 151 22.78 53.28 3.66
C VAL A 151 21.37 52.84 4.07
N THR A 152 21.33 51.87 4.99
CA THR A 152 20.21 51.44 5.86
C THR A 152 19.08 50.60 5.24
N SER A 153 19.16 49.27 5.42
CA SER A 153 18.15 48.47 6.17
C SER A 153 18.26 46.93 5.97
N ASN A 154 19.42 46.28 6.17
CA ASN A 154 19.53 44.81 6.04
C ASN A 154 20.28 44.10 7.19
N ALA A 155 20.13 44.59 8.43
CA ALA A 155 20.82 44.02 9.61
C ALA A 155 20.16 42.77 10.22
N THR A 156 18.95 42.37 9.79
CA THR A 156 18.26 41.18 10.32
C THR A 156 18.38 39.92 9.45
N SER A 157 18.93 40.01 8.24
CA SER A 157 19.17 38.86 7.35
C SER A 157 20.51 38.15 7.58
N ALA A 158 21.40 38.71 8.41
CA ALA A 158 22.71 38.12 8.70
C ALA A 158 22.67 37.08 9.84
N ALA A 159 21.58 37.02 10.62
CA ALA A 159 21.43 36.07 11.74
C ALA A 159 20.94 34.68 11.30
N SER A 160 20.47 34.52 10.05
CA SER A 160 20.36 33.19 9.42
C SER A 160 21.72 32.70 8.87
N ALA A 161 22.82 33.28 9.38
CA ALA A 161 24.18 32.79 9.20
C ALA A 161 24.15 31.27 9.36
N SER A 162 24.57 30.61 8.28
CA SER A 162 24.68 29.17 8.11
C SER A 162 24.66 28.46 9.45
N VAL A 163 23.60 27.71 9.74
CA VAL A 163 23.59 26.72 10.83
C VAL A 163 24.89 25.95 10.68
N ALA A 164 25.89 26.33 11.49
CA ALA A 164 27.24 25.82 11.35
C ALA A 164 27.09 24.32 11.41
N ALA A 165 27.67 23.60 10.44
CA ALA A 165 27.46 22.17 10.28
C ALA A 165 28.11 21.41 11.44
N TYR A 166 27.47 21.48 12.62
CA TYR A 166 28.00 21.08 13.92
C TYR A 166 28.33 19.59 13.93
N TRP A 167 27.66 18.82 13.08
CA TRP A 167 27.93 17.39 12.85
C TRP A 167 29.33 17.10 12.30
N TRP A 168 30.06 18.11 11.80
CA TRP A 168 31.46 17.97 11.37
C TRP A 168 32.50 18.35 12.43
N LYS A 169 32.08 18.95 13.56
CA LYS A 169 33.00 19.50 14.58
C LYS A 169 33.92 18.44 15.18
N ASP A 170 33.35 17.29 15.54
CA ASP A 170 34.07 16.20 16.21
C ASP A 170 34.47 15.06 15.26
N VAL A 171 34.36 15.28 13.94
CA VAL A 171 34.66 14.27 12.93
C VAL A 171 36.09 14.43 12.45
N ILE A 172 36.90 13.41 12.67
CA ILE A 172 38.27 13.32 12.16
C ILE A 172 38.26 12.50 10.89
N VAL A 173 38.70 13.08 9.78
CA VAL A 173 38.83 12.38 8.49
C VAL A 173 40.27 11.88 8.36
N ARG A 174 40.47 10.56 8.38
CA ARG A 174 41.77 9.92 8.18
C ARG A 174 41.60 8.71 7.27
N LYS A 175 42.61 8.45 6.44
CA LYS A 175 42.62 7.29 5.54
C LYS A 175 42.51 5.96 6.30
N SER A 176 43.19 5.84 7.44
CA SER A 176 43.15 4.62 8.27
C SER A 176 41.74 4.27 8.76
N LEU A 177 40.87 5.26 9.00
CA LEU A 177 39.48 5.02 9.39
C LEU A 177 38.66 4.39 8.27
N LEU A 178 38.93 4.77 7.02
CA LEU A 178 38.33 4.13 5.85
C LEU A 178 38.91 2.74 5.60
N ASP A 179 40.15 2.48 6.01
CA ASP A 179 40.77 1.16 5.87
C ASP A 179 40.21 0.12 6.84
N GLU A 180 39.87 0.54 8.06
CA GLU A 180 39.28 -0.34 9.09
C GLU A 180 37.80 -0.68 8.81
N CYS A 181 37.05 0.24 8.18
CA CYS A 181 35.61 0.10 7.91
C CYS A 181 34.80 -0.35 9.16
N THR A 182 35.20 0.08 10.35
CA THR A 182 34.56 -0.28 11.63
C THR A 182 34.81 0.78 12.69
N GLY A 183 34.08 0.68 13.79
CA GLY A 183 34.26 1.51 14.97
C GLY A 183 33.43 2.80 14.95
N GLU A 184 33.30 3.38 16.13
CA GLU A 184 32.45 4.55 16.36
C GLU A 184 32.91 5.78 15.57
N ARG A 185 34.24 5.97 15.43
CA ARG A 185 34.82 7.10 14.68
C ARG A 185 34.47 7.05 13.19
N PHE A 186 34.57 5.87 12.59
CA PHE A 186 34.17 5.65 11.20
C PHE A 186 32.67 5.87 11.01
N LEU A 187 31.84 5.30 11.90
CA LEU A 187 30.39 5.51 11.88
C LEU A 187 30.01 6.98 12.00
N LYS A 188 30.64 7.73 12.91
CA LYS A 188 30.43 9.19 13.05
C LYS A 188 30.76 9.94 11.76
N MET A 189 31.83 9.55 11.05
CA MET A 189 32.20 10.17 9.78
C MET A 189 31.17 9.91 8.68
N ILE A 190 30.74 8.65 8.49
CA ILE A 190 29.71 8.31 7.50
C ILE A 190 28.35 8.93 7.87
N LEU A 191 28.04 8.99 9.17
CA LEU A 191 26.86 9.64 9.68
C LEU A 191 26.89 11.15 9.40
N ALA A 192 28.01 11.83 9.62
CA ALA A 192 28.17 13.25 9.29
C ALA A 192 28.02 13.52 7.79
N LEU A 193 28.61 12.65 6.95
CA LEU A 193 28.46 12.74 5.50
C LEU A 193 27.01 12.54 5.05
N SER A 194 26.32 11.54 5.60
CA SER A 194 24.90 11.29 5.29
C SER A 194 24.00 12.39 5.81
N THR A 195 24.27 12.96 6.98
CA THR A 195 23.57 14.13 7.52
C THR A 195 23.73 15.32 6.58
N HIS A 196 24.94 15.55 6.08
CA HIS A 196 25.22 16.60 5.11
C HIS A 196 24.47 16.35 3.78
N ALA A 197 24.41 15.11 3.30
CA ALA A 197 23.64 14.74 2.11
C ALA A 197 22.13 14.93 2.29
N VAL A 198 21.59 14.52 3.44
CA VAL A 198 20.18 14.75 3.81
C VAL A 198 19.90 16.25 3.87
N SER A 199 20.75 17.02 4.54
CA SER A 199 20.63 18.49 4.66
C SER A 199 20.67 19.19 3.30
N LYS A 200 21.57 18.76 2.40
CA LYS A 200 21.66 19.31 1.03
C LYS A 200 20.45 18.95 0.17
N LYS A 201 19.90 17.73 0.32
CA LYS A 201 18.75 17.25 -0.45
C LYS A 201 17.41 17.75 0.09
N SER A 202 17.29 17.91 1.41
CA SER A 202 16.15 18.58 2.02
C SER A 202 16.21 20.03 1.56
N ARG A 203 15.45 20.37 0.52
CA ARG A 203 15.21 21.76 0.09
C ARG A 203 15.10 22.61 1.35
N ARG A 204 15.89 23.70 1.44
CA ARG A 204 16.00 24.59 2.62
C ARG A 204 14.66 24.57 3.35
N ILE A 205 14.59 23.76 4.40
CA ILE A 205 13.35 23.67 5.17
C ILE A 205 13.34 25.03 5.84
N ASP A 206 12.45 25.88 5.35
CA ASP A 206 12.30 27.22 5.86
C ASP A 206 12.12 27.11 7.37
N VAL A 207 13.03 27.71 8.13
CA VAL A 207 13.12 27.55 9.59
C VAL A 207 11.83 28.03 10.23
N ALA A 208 11.17 29.03 9.62
CA ALA A 208 9.85 29.51 10.02
C ALA A 208 8.76 28.41 9.96
N ASN A 209 8.93 27.43 9.07
CA ASN A 209 8.01 26.32 8.89
C ASN A 209 8.42 25.05 9.69
N ILE A 210 9.60 25.02 10.32
CA ILE A 210 10.05 23.86 11.09
C ILE A 210 9.19 23.66 12.33
N THR A 211 8.87 24.72 13.07
CA THR A 211 8.01 24.65 14.26
C THR A 211 6.62 24.15 13.89
N GLY A 212 5.96 24.75 12.89
CA GLY A 212 4.66 24.27 12.42
C GLY A 212 4.70 22.82 11.90
N ARG A 213 5.78 22.41 11.23
CA ARG A 213 5.95 21.01 10.81
C ARG A 213 6.20 20.07 11.99
N ALA A 214 6.98 20.47 12.99
CA ALA A 214 7.25 19.70 14.19
C ALA A 214 5.99 19.53 15.04
N GLU A 215 5.13 20.54 15.11
CA GLU A 215 3.83 20.48 15.78
C GLU A 215 2.83 19.59 15.02
N SER A 216 2.85 19.61 13.68
CA SER A 216 1.99 18.74 12.86
C SER A 216 2.50 17.29 12.73
N GLN A 217 3.78 17.04 13.05
CA GLN A 217 4.43 15.73 12.89
C GLN A 217 3.76 14.62 13.70
N PRO A 218 3.41 14.79 14.99
CA PRO A 218 2.68 13.79 15.76
C PRO A 218 1.37 13.36 15.11
N VAL A 219 0.57 14.32 14.62
CA VAL A 219 -0.73 14.04 13.97
C VAL A 219 -0.52 13.31 12.64
N LEU A 220 0.46 13.74 11.84
CA LEU A 220 0.80 13.06 10.58
C LEU A 220 1.37 11.66 10.82
N TYR A 221 2.12 11.47 11.90
CA TYR A 221 2.61 10.16 12.30
C TYR A 221 1.48 9.26 12.75
N GLU A 222 0.57 9.74 13.58
CA GLU A 222 -0.59 8.98 14.08
C GLU A 222 -1.53 8.56 12.93
N THR A 223 -1.84 9.47 12.01
CA THR A 223 -2.66 9.16 10.82
C THR A 223 -1.98 8.14 9.89
N ARG A 224 -0.66 8.24 9.70
CA ARG A 224 0.09 7.22 8.93
C ARG A 224 0.20 5.90 9.66
N LEU A 225 0.39 5.92 10.98
CA LEU A 225 0.49 4.72 11.80
C LEU A 225 -0.84 3.96 11.81
N SER A 226 -1.96 4.66 12.02
CA SER A 226 -3.30 4.08 11.95
C SER A 226 -3.62 3.53 10.54
N SER A 227 -3.24 4.25 9.48
CA SER A 227 -3.35 3.74 8.11
C SER A 227 -2.54 2.45 7.91
N ALA A 228 -1.27 2.42 8.31
CA ALA A 228 -0.41 1.24 8.21
C ALA A 228 -0.90 0.06 9.05
N GLN A 229 -1.42 0.32 10.26
CA GLN A 229 -2.04 -0.69 11.11
C GLN A 229 -3.31 -1.26 10.47
N SER A 230 -4.16 -0.40 9.90
CA SER A 230 -5.37 -0.86 9.19
C SER A 230 -5.03 -1.73 7.97
N ALA A 231 -4.00 -1.34 7.19
CA ALA A 231 -3.50 -2.12 6.08
C ALA A 231 -2.98 -3.47 6.58
N ARG A 232 -2.14 -3.49 7.62
CA ARG A 232 -1.64 -4.71 8.24
C ARG A 232 -2.79 -5.63 8.67
N SER A 233 -3.81 -5.11 9.33
CA SER A 233 -5.00 -5.89 9.73
C SER A 233 -5.70 -6.53 8.53
N ARG A 234 -5.90 -5.79 7.42
CA ARG A 234 -6.47 -6.35 6.19
C ARG A 234 -5.62 -7.47 5.61
N TRP A 235 -4.29 -7.28 5.54
CA TRP A 235 -3.36 -8.31 5.10
C TRP A 235 -3.42 -9.56 5.99
N THR A 236 -3.47 -9.40 7.31
CA THR A 236 -3.58 -10.54 8.22
C THR A 236 -4.89 -11.30 8.07
N SER A 237 -6.01 -10.60 7.85
CA SER A 237 -7.30 -11.23 7.58
C SER A 237 -7.31 -11.98 6.25
N ALA A 238 -6.73 -11.39 5.19
CA ALA A 238 -6.57 -12.05 3.90
C ALA A 238 -5.68 -13.30 3.98
N ALA A 239 -4.56 -13.21 4.70
CA ALA A 239 -3.68 -14.34 4.94
C ALA A 239 -4.39 -15.48 5.68
N LYS A 240 -5.13 -15.18 6.75
CA LYS A 240 -5.95 -16.17 7.47
C LYS A 240 -7.00 -16.82 6.56
N ALA A 241 -7.67 -16.05 5.71
CA ALA A 241 -8.64 -16.57 4.75
C ALA A 241 -7.99 -17.53 3.73
N LEU A 242 -6.76 -17.25 3.29
CA LEU A 242 -6.01 -18.15 2.41
C LEU A 242 -5.60 -19.45 3.12
N VAL A 243 -5.13 -19.37 4.36
CA VAL A 243 -4.78 -20.55 5.16
C VAL A 243 -6.00 -21.45 5.37
N LEU A 244 -7.17 -20.88 5.69
CA LEU A 244 -8.42 -21.64 5.81
C LEU A 244 -8.85 -22.27 4.48
N LYS A 245 -8.67 -21.58 3.35
CA LYS A 245 -8.92 -22.15 2.02
C LYS A 245 -7.98 -23.31 1.73
N GLU A 246 -6.70 -23.19 2.08
CA GLU A 246 -5.72 -24.26 1.92
C GLU A 246 -6.09 -25.48 2.75
N GLU A 247 -6.48 -25.30 4.01
CA GLU A 247 -6.94 -26.38 4.89
C GLU A 247 -8.18 -27.07 4.30
N ARG A 248 -9.16 -26.29 3.82
CA ARG A 248 -10.36 -26.85 3.19
C ARG A 248 -10.03 -27.65 1.92
N LEU A 249 -9.11 -27.16 1.08
CA LEU A 249 -8.65 -27.88 -0.11
C LEU A 249 -7.91 -29.17 0.29
N ARG A 250 -7.11 -29.13 1.36
CA ARG A 250 -6.44 -30.31 1.91
C ARG A 250 -7.45 -31.34 2.41
N SER A 251 -8.47 -30.94 3.16
CA SER A 251 -9.55 -31.82 3.62
C SER A 251 -10.32 -32.43 2.44
N LEU A 252 -10.64 -31.61 1.42
CA LEU A 252 -11.34 -32.08 0.22
C LEU A 252 -10.49 -33.10 -0.55
N LYS A 253 -9.17 -32.86 -0.68
CA LYS A 253 -8.25 -33.82 -1.29
C LYS A 253 -8.21 -35.14 -0.53
N VAL A 254 -8.14 -35.10 0.81
CA VAL A 254 -8.21 -36.31 1.65
C VAL A 254 -9.53 -37.05 1.44
N GLN A 255 -10.67 -36.34 1.43
CA GLN A 255 -11.98 -36.94 1.18
C GLN A 255 -12.10 -37.57 -0.22
N MET A 256 -11.55 -36.92 -1.25
CA MET A 256 -11.52 -37.49 -2.61
C MET A 256 -10.62 -38.72 -2.69
N SER A 257 -9.51 -38.77 -1.95
CA SER A 257 -8.64 -39.93 -1.89
C SER A 257 -9.21 -41.08 -1.06
N THR A 258 -9.98 -40.81 -0.01
CA THR A 258 -10.59 -41.85 0.84
C THR A 258 -11.94 -42.34 0.32
N SER A 259 -12.60 -41.58 -0.55
CA SER A 259 -13.79 -42.01 -1.28
C SER A 259 -13.42 -43.02 -2.37
N SER A 260 -13.04 -44.23 -1.94
CA SER A 260 -12.82 -45.41 -2.80
C SER A 260 -14.12 -45.93 -3.44
N GLN A 261 -15.28 -45.37 -3.07
CA GLN A 261 -16.52 -45.66 -3.77
C GLN A 261 -16.42 -45.05 -5.17
N PRO A 262 -16.37 -45.85 -6.24
CA PRO A 262 -16.46 -45.31 -7.59
C PRO A 262 -17.71 -44.43 -7.63
N SER A 263 -17.55 -43.20 -8.10
CA SER A 263 -18.68 -42.28 -8.28
C SER A 263 -19.83 -43.05 -8.94
N LYS A 264 -21.08 -42.84 -8.50
CA LYS A 264 -22.26 -43.45 -9.15
C LYS A 264 -22.32 -43.15 -10.66
N PHE A 265 -21.56 -42.16 -11.11
CA PHE A 265 -21.43 -41.73 -12.48
C PHE A 265 -20.12 -42.20 -13.16
N ALA A 266 -19.31 -43.05 -12.52
CA ALA A 266 -18.06 -43.55 -13.08
C ALA A 266 -18.26 -44.35 -14.39
N SER A 267 -19.41 -45.02 -14.53
CA SER A 267 -19.82 -45.71 -15.76
C SER A 267 -20.45 -44.77 -16.80
N THR A 268 -20.76 -43.52 -16.42
CA THR A 268 -21.47 -42.57 -17.28
C THR A 268 -20.45 -41.74 -18.05
N SER A 269 -20.52 -41.77 -19.39
CA SER A 269 -19.61 -40.98 -20.21
C SER A 269 -19.77 -39.48 -19.93
N THR A 270 -18.67 -38.73 -20.02
CA THR A 270 -18.66 -37.27 -19.84
C THR A 270 -19.67 -36.59 -20.75
N LYS A 271 -19.84 -37.08 -21.98
CA LYS A 271 -20.85 -36.58 -22.93
C LYS A 271 -22.28 -36.70 -22.39
N ARG A 272 -22.61 -37.83 -21.75
CA ARG A 272 -23.94 -38.06 -21.17
C ARG A 272 -24.18 -37.22 -19.92
N LEU A 273 -23.13 -36.95 -19.14
CA LEU A 273 -23.20 -36.02 -18.00
C LEU A 273 -23.42 -34.57 -18.45
N LEU A 274 -22.75 -34.13 -19.52
CA LEU A 274 -22.99 -32.83 -20.13
C LEU A 274 -24.41 -32.71 -20.69
N ALA A 275 -24.90 -33.73 -21.39
CA ALA A 275 -26.27 -33.76 -21.89
C ALA A 275 -27.31 -33.72 -20.75
N PHE A 276 -27.05 -34.42 -19.63
CA PHE A 276 -27.91 -34.37 -18.45
C PHE A 276 -27.89 -32.99 -17.77
N ARG A 277 -26.71 -32.35 -17.69
CA ARG A 277 -26.57 -30.97 -17.22
C ARG A 277 -27.43 -30.05 -18.07
N ASP A 278 -27.26 -30.09 -19.39
CA ASP A 278 -27.96 -29.19 -20.31
C ASP A 278 -29.48 -29.42 -20.25
N SER A 279 -29.93 -30.68 -20.19
CA SER A 279 -31.33 -31.04 -19.97
C SER A 279 -31.88 -30.46 -18.66
N ARG A 280 -31.15 -30.57 -17.55
CA ARG A 280 -31.58 -30.00 -16.26
C ARG A 280 -31.55 -28.48 -16.26
N LEU A 281 -30.61 -27.86 -16.97
CA LEU A 281 -30.54 -26.41 -17.09
C LEU A 281 -31.79 -25.89 -17.81
N VAL A 282 -32.24 -26.58 -18.86
CA VAL A 282 -33.51 -26.29 -19.54
C VAL A 282 -34.71 -26.43 -18.59
N ASP A 283 -34.77 -27.48 -17.77
CA ASP A 283 -35.85 -27.68 -16.78
C ASP A 283 -35.91 -26.56 -15.73
N ILE A 284 -34.75 -26.07 -15.29
CA ILE A 284 -34.63 -25.10 -14.19
C ILE A 284 -34.83 -23.66 -14.69
N THR A 285 -34.43 -23.36 -15.93
CA THR A 285 -34.55 -22.03 -16.57
C THR A 285 -35.93 -21.36 -16.39
N PRO A 286 -37.08 -22.04 -16.58
CA PRO A 286 -38.40 -21.41 -16.44
C PRO A 286 -38.73 -20.94 -15.02
N TYR A 287 -38.05 -21.46 -13.98
CA TYR A 287 -38.22 -21.01 -12.59
C TYR A 287 -37.39 -19.76 -12.26
N TRP A 288 -36.35 -19.47 -13.06
CA TRP A 288 -35.46 -18.32 -12.89
C TRP A 288 -35.77 -17.23 -13.93
N LYS A 289 -36.99 -16.68 -13.86
CA LYS A 289 -37.46 -15.64 -14.79
C LYS A 289 -36.77 -14.29 -14.51
N GLY A 290 -36.58 -13.50 -15.56
CA GLY A 290 -36.00 -12.16 -15.50
C GLY A 290 -34.48 -12.14 -15.65
N LYS A 291 -33.93 -10.97 -16.01
CA LYS A 291 -32.48 -10.80 -16.23
C LYS A 291 -31.67 -11.13 -14.98
N ASP A 292 -32.14 -10.70 -13.81
CA ASP A 292 -31.44 -10.95 -12.54
C ASP A 292 -31.44 -12.44 -12.16
N GLY A 293 -32.53 -13.15 -12.45
CA GLY A 293 -32.62 -14.60 -12.25
C GLY A 293 -31.64 -15.37 -13.15
N GLN A 294 -31.53 -14.97 -14.42
CA GLN A 294 -30.57 -15.56 -15.35
C GLN A 294 -29.12 -15.28 -14.95
N ILE A 295 -28.80 -14.07 -14.47
CA ILE A 295 -27.47 -13.72 -13.97
C ILE A 295 -27.12 -14.52 -12.72
N ALA A 296 -28.06 -14.65 -11.78
CA ALA A 296 -27.86 -15.46 -10.58
C ALA A 296 -27.67 -16.95 -10.90
N LEU A 297 -28.43 -17.49 -11.87
CA LEU A 297 -28.29 -18.86 -12.33
C LEU A 297 -26.92 -19.09 -13.02
N GLN A 298 -26.49 -18.19 -13.90
CA GLN A 298 -25.17 -18.23 -14.52
C GLN A 298 -24.04 -18.15 -13.49
N MET A 299 -24.17 -17.27 -12.49
CA MET A 299 -23.20 -17.19 -11.39
C MET A 299 -23.13 -18.49 -10.58
N LEU A 300 -24.26 -19.13 -10.29
CA LEU A 300 -24.33 -20.41 -9.60
C LEU A 300 -23.68 -21.54 -10.43
N LEU A 301 -23.92 -21.56 -11.73
CA LEU A 301 -23.28 -22.48 -12.68
C LEU A 301 -21.76 -22.26 -12.73
N GLY A 302 -21.30 -21.00 -12.77
CA GLY A 302 -19.88 -20.65 -12.73
C GLY A 302 -19.21 -21.06 -11.42
N LEU A 303 -19.87 -20.82 -10.27
CA LEU A 303 -19.38 -21.24 -8.95
C LEU A 303 -19.28 -22.76 -8.80
N ALA A 304 -20.17 -23.50 -9.48
CA ALA A 304 -20.14 -24.95 -9.51
C ALA A 304 -19.15 -25.52 -10.54
N GLY A 305 -18.42 -24.66 -11.27
CA GLY A 305 -17.43 -25.06 -12.28
C GLY A 305 -18.05 -25.55 -13.58
N PHE A 306 -19.32 -25.22 -13.86
CA PHE A 306 -20.02 -25.61 -15.08
C PHE A 306 -19.94 -24.56 -16.19
N ASP A 307 -19.07 -23.56 -16.06
CA ASP A 307 -19.00 -22.44 -16.99
C ASP A 307 -18.82 -22.94 -18.43
N ALA A 308 -19.88 -22.79 -19.23
CA ALA A 308 -19.93 -23.29 -20.60
C ALA A 308 -19.08 -22.44 -21.56
N GLN A 309 -18.53 -21.32 -21.08
CA GLN A 309 -17.92 -20.30 -21.93
C GLN A 309 -16.42 -20.51 -22.21
N GLU A 310 -15.71 -21.36 -21.46
CA GLU A 310 -14.27 -21.55 -21.69
C GLU A 310 -13.93 -22.44 -22.90
N PHE A 311 -14.89 -23.17 -23.47
CA PHE A 311 -14.63 -24.06 -24.62
C PHE A 311 -15.08 -23.52 -25.99
N SER A 312 -15.78 -22.38 -26.05
CA SER A 312 -16.26 -21.83 -27.34
C SER A 312 -15.74 -20.43 -27.69
N SER A 313 -15.00 -19.75 -26.80
CA SER A 313 -14.56 -18.35 -27.00
C SER A 313 -13.06 -18.17 -27.29
N ALA A 314 -12.28 -19.24 -27.42
CA ALA A 314 -10.91 -19.16 -27.97
C ALA A 314 -10.88 -19.01 -29.52
N SER A 315 -12.04 -18.76 -30.15
CA SER A 315 -12.19 -18.55 -31.58
C SER A 315 -12.72 -17.15 -31.89
N SER A 316 -11.84 -16.31 -32.46
CA SER A 316 -12.16 -15.44 -33.61
C SER A 316 -12.86 -14.07 -33.44
N HIS A 317 -12.67 -13.33 -32.35
CA HIS A 317 -12.91 -11.88 -32.41
C HIS A 317 -11.67 -11.09 -31.97
N GLY A 318 -10.86 -10.65 -32.94
CA GLY A 318 -9.98 -9.51 -32.69
C GLY A 318 -8.75 -9.26 -33.56
N LEU A 319 -8.38 -10.08 -34.56
CA LEU A 319 -7.25 -9.78 -35.47
C LEU A 319 -7.45 -10.43 -36.85
N ASN A 320 -8.46 -9.99 -37.60
CA ASN A 320 -8.53 -10.21 -39.05
C ASN A 320 -8.16 -8.90 -39.75
N ASP A 321 -6.90 -8.51 -39.66
CA ASP A 321 -6.25 -7.70 -40.70
C ASP A 321 -4.74 -7.79 -40.50
N ILE A 322 -4.11 -8.75 -41.19
CA ILE A 322 -2.72 -8.82 -41.69
C ILE A 322 -2.63 -10.22 -42.32
N SER A 323 -3.20 -10.35 -43.51
CA SER A 323 -2.91 -11.45 -44.42
C SER A 323 -2.04 -10.88 -45.54
N LYS A 324 -0.72 -11.14 -45.42
CA LYS A 324 0.25 -11.35 -46.50
C LYS A 324 1.65 -11.20 -45.91
N LEU A 325 2.33 -12.32 -45.71
CA LEU A 325 3.69 -12.53 -46.20
C LEU A 325 4.04 -14.02 -46.11
N ASP A 326 4.83 -14.41 -47.09
CA ASP A 326 5.06 -15.73 -47.65
C ASP A 326 5.58 -16.81 -46.70
N GLY A 327 5.46 -18.03 -47.21
CA GLY A 327 5.79 -19.27 -46.54
C GLY A 327 7.26 -19.42 -46.18
N ASP A 328 7.50 -20.28 -45.19
CA ASP A 328 8.57 -21.25 -45.31
C ASP A 328 8.21 -22.54 -44.59
N LYS A 329 8.65 -23.65 -45.18
CA LYS A 329 8.41 -25.02 -44.72
C LYS A 329 9.36 -25.32 -43.56
N THR A 330 8.88 -25.81 -42.42
CA THR A 330 9.75 -26.52 -41.49
C THR A 330 9.00 -27.59 -40.70
N GLU A 331 9.69 -28.72 -40.56
CA GLU A 331 9.27 -30.06 -40.18
C GLU A 331 8.71 -30.21 -38.75
N GLU A 332 7.80 -31.18 -38.62
CA GLU A 332 7.23 -31.65 -37.37
C GLU A 332 8.29 -32.33 -36.49
N THR A 333 8.43 -31.88 -35.25
CA THR A 333 9.05 -32.64 -34.16
C THR A 333 8.07 -32.76 -32.98
N PRO A 334 8.07 -33.89 -32.26
CA PRO A 334 7.01 -34.24 -31.32
C PRO A 334 7.05 -33.37 -30.05
N SER A 335 5.97 -32.64 -29.81
CA SER A 335 5.83 -31.70 -28.70
C SER A 335 5.72 -32.41 -27.34
N LYS A 336 6.67 -32.17 -26.45
CA LYS A 336 6.50 -32.42 -25.01
C LYS A 336 5.44 -31.46 -24.44
N PRO A 337 4.62 -31.89 -23.46
CA PRO A 337 3.59 -31.04 -22.87
C PRO A 337 4.23 -29.79 -22.23
N PRO A 338 3.64 -28.59 -22.42
CA PRO A 338 4.18 -27.38 -21.85
C PRO A 338 4.19 -27.45 -20.32
N PRO A 339 5.30 -27.09 -19.65
CA PRO A 339 5.35 -27.07 -18.20
C PRO A 339 4.33 -26.06 -17.65
N SER A 340 3.68 -26.43 -16.54
CA SER A 340 2.69 -25.59 -15.86
C SER A 340 3.26 -24.18 -15.60
N LEU A 341 2.48 -23.15 -15.93
CA LEU A 341 2.86 -21.73 -15.92
C LEU A 341 3.48 -21.23 -14.61
N LEU A 342 3.18 -21.87 -13.47
CA LEU A 342 3.77 -21.55 -12.17
C LEU A 342 5.27 -21.93 -12.07
N VAL A 343 5.71 -22.95 -12.80
CA VAL A 343 7.13 -23.40 -12.82
C VAL A 343 7.94 -22.57 -13.81
N ALA A 344 7.34 -22.15 -14.94
CA ALA A 344 8.02 -21.28 -15.91
C ALA A 344 8.34 -19.88 -15.35
N ALA A 345 7.50 -19.36 -14.44
CA ALA A 345 7.72 -18.06 -13.80
C ALA A 345 8.91 -18.05 -12.81
N ALA A 346 9.24 -19.20 -12.22
CA ALA A 346 10.34 -19.30 -11.25
C ALA A 346 11.74 -19.27 -11.89
N HIS A 347 11.86 -19.65 -13.18
CA HIS A 347 13.16 -19.84 -13.83
C HIS A 347 13.64 -18.70 -14.71
N HIS A 348 12.87 -17.62 -14.90
CA HIS A 348 13.29 -16.49 -15.75
C HIS A 348 12.98 -15.10 -15.15
N PRO A 349 13.82 -14.60 -14.22
CA PRO A 349 13.69 -13.24 -13.65
C PRO A 349 13.77 -12.12 -14.71
N ALA A 350 14.32 -12.38 -15.89
CA ALA A 350 14.37 -11.44 -17.01
C ALA A 350 12.98 -11.13 -17.60
N HIS A 351 12.04 -12.09 -17.56
CA HIS A 351 10.70 -11.91 -18.11
C HIS A 351 9.76 -11.15 -17.16
N LEU A 352 9.98 -11.26 -15.84
CA LEU A 352 9.29 -10.44 -14.84
C LEU A 352 9.66 -8.94 -14.96
N LYS A 353 10.92 -8.62 -15.28
CA LYS A 353 11.31 -7.23 -15.57
C LYS A 353 10.59 -6.66 -16.80
N ARG A 354 10.23 -7.51 -17.76
CA ARG A 354 9.49 -7.12 -18.97
C ARG A 354 8.01 -6.85 -18.68
N LEU A 355 7.43 -7.53 -17.68
CA LEU A 355 6.08 -7.26 -17.18
C LEU A 355 6.02 -6.03 -16.24
N SER A 356 7.13 -5.67 -15.59
CA SER A 356 7.23 -4.43 -14.79
C SER A 356 7.35 -3.15 -15.62
N ARG A 357 7.54 -3.26 -16.95
CA ARG A 357 7.44 -2.10 -17.84
C ARG A 357 5.97 -1.72 -17.99
N SER A 358 5.61 -0.55 -17.48
CA SER A 358 4.29 0.06 -17.64
C SER A 358 3.80 -0.10 -19.08
N VAL A 359 2.67 -0.80 -19.24
CA VAL A 359 1.97 -0.98 -20.52
C VAL A 359 1.55 0.37 -21.13
N PHE A 360 1.57 1.44 -20.33
CA PHE A 360 1.22 2.81 -20.72
C PHE A 360 2.43 3.72 -20.98
N ALA A 361 3.65 3.17 -21.06
CA ALA A 361 4.79 3.95 -21.54
C ALA A 361 4.69 4.10 -23.07
N GLU A 362 3.87 5.05 -23.51
CA GLU A 362 3.85 5.52 -24.90
C GLU A 362 5.28 5.80 -25.35
N LYS A 363 5.68 5.12 -26.43
CA LYS A 363 6.97 5.34 -27.10
C LYS A 363 7.00 6.80 -27.58
N LYS A 364 7.62 7.70 -26.81
CA LYS A 364 8.04 9.01 -27.33
C LYS A 364 9.00 8.76 -28.48
N ALA A 365 8.48 8.90 -29.70
CA ALA A 365 9.25 8.80 -30.93
C ALA A 365 10.39 9.83 -30.92
N LYS A 366 11.59 9.36 -31.23
CA LYS A 366 12.80 10.15 -31.38
C LYS A 366 12.68 11.01 -32.66
N PRO A 367 12.77 12.35 -32.61
CA PRO A 367 12.72 13.15 -33.82
C PRO A 367 14.03 12.96 -34.60
N ARG A 368 13.88 12.59 -35.87
CA ARG A 368 14.94 12.42 -36.85
C ARG A 368 15.27 13.81 -37.40
N SER A 369 16.49 14.29 -37.15
CA SER A 369 17.01 15.53 -37.71
C SER A 369 17.27 15.39 -39.20
N LYS A 370 16.63 16.21 -40.05
CA LYS A 370 17.22 16.70 -41.30
C LYS A 370 16.56 18.02 -41.72
N ALA A 371 17.42 18.94 -42.17
CA ALA A 371 17.21 20.35 -42.44
C ALA A 371 16.24 20.67 -43.60
N THR A 372 15.62 21.86 -43.58
CA THR A 372 15.93 23.02 -44.47
C THR A 372 14.90 24.15 -44.30
N ASN A 373 15.36 25.38 -44.55
CA ASN A 373 14.75 26.69 -44.28
C ASN A 373 13.43 26.99 -45.02
N SER A 374 12.50 27.69 -44.35
CA SER A 374 11.85 28.94 -44.84
C SER A 374 10.88 29.54 -43.79
N GLU A 375 10.73 30.86 -43.88
CA GLU A 375 10.15 31.86 -42.96
C GLU A 375 8.60 31.86 -42.83
N PRO A 376 8.01 32.71 -41.95
CA PRO A 376 6.81 32.39 -41.18
C PRO A 376 5.49 32.96 -41.74
N THR A 377 4.38 32.35 -41.34
CA THR A 377 3.04 32.95 -41.40
C THR A 377 2.24 32.50 -40.16
N PRO A 378 1.51 33.39 -39.46
CA PRO A 378 0.83 33.05 -38.22
C PRO A 378 -0.61 32.63 -38.49
N SER A 379 -1.01 31.45 -38.02
CA SER A 379 -2.43 31.08 -37.91
C SER A 379 -2.69 30.25 -36.65
N LEU A 380 -3.88 30.49 -36.10
CA LEU A 380 -4.35 30.11 -34.78
C LEU A 380 -4.37 28.60 -34.54
N ALA A 381 -3.82 28.17 -33.39
CA ALA A 381 -3.96 26.80 -32.89
C ALA A 381 -4.97 26.74 -31.74
N ALA A 382 -6.10 26.09 -32.00
CA ALA A 382 -7.06 25.64 -31.01
C ALA A 382 -6.44 24.54 -30.14
N SER A 383 -6.63 24.66 -28.83
CA SER A 383 -6.30 23.69 -27.80
C SER A 383 -7.27 22.51 -27.86
N THR A 384 -6.80 21.33 -28.26
CA THR A 384 -7.51 20.05 -28.05
C THR A 384 -6.67 19.16 -27.15
N SER A 385 -7.11 19.04 -25.90
CA SER A 385 -6.56 18.15 -24.87
C SER A 385 -7.07 16.71 -25.04
N PRO A 386 -6.23 15.67 -24.89
CA PRO A 386 -6.67 14.28 -24.87
C PRO A 386 -7.03 13.85 -23.44
N THR A 387 -8.29 14.01 -23.03
CA THR A 387 -8.76 13.62 -21.68
C THR A 387 -9.93 12.64 -21.65
N SER A 388 -10.54 12.25 -22.78
CA SER A 388 -11.79 11.47 -22.73
C SER A 388 -11.62 9.95 -22.53
N ALA A 389 -10.49 9.35 -22.91
CA ALA A 389 -10.30 7.89 -22.85
C ALA A 389 -10.06 7.35 -21.42
N HIS A 390 -9.59 8.20 -20.49
CA HIS A 390 -9.35 7.79 -19.10
C HIS A 390 -10.64 7.69 -18.27
N SER A 391 -11.67 8.45 -18.65
CA SER A 391 -12.94 8.55 -17.93
C SER A 391 -13.82 7.31 -18.11
N THR A 392 -13.78 6.65 -19.26
CA THR A 392 -14.60 5.46 -19.55
C THR A 392 -14.10 4.22 -18.81
N ALA A 393 -12.79 4.03 -18.68
CA ALA A 393 -12.21 2.93 -17.89
C ALA A 393 -12.46 3.10 -16.38
N GLU A 394 -12.42 4.34 -15.88
CA GLU A 394 -12.73 4.66 -14.48
C GLU A 394 -14.21 4.44 -14.16
N MET A 395 -15.12 4.81 -15.09
CA MET A 395 -16.54 4.48 -14.96
C MET A 395 -16.79 2.96 -14.95
N ALA A 396 -16.15 2.19 -15.84
CA ALA A 396 -16.29 0.74 -15.87
C ALA A 396 -15.82 0.07 -14.58
N LEU A 397 -14.65 0.46 -14.05
CA LEU A 397 -14.14 -0.07 -12.78
C LEU A 397 -14.98 0.35 -11.57
N SER A 398 -15.51 1.58 -11.57
CA SER A 398 -16.38 2.06 -10.48
C SER A 398 -17.70 1.27 -10.39
N SER A 399 -18.23 0.81 -11.53
CA SER A 399 -19.44 -0.01 -11.56
C SER A 399 -19.21 -1.39 -10.92
N HIS A 400 -18.06 -2.02 -11.21
CA HIS A 400 -17.69 -3.32 -10.65
C HIS A 400 -17.43 -3.24 -9.14
N LEU A 401 -16.76 -2.16 -8.68
CA LEU A 401 -16.53 -1.90 -7.25
C LEU A 401 -17.85 -1.69 -6.47
N ARG A 402 -18.85 -1.05 -7.08
CA ARG A 402 -20.18 -0.88 -6.47
C ARG A 402 -20.95 -2.19 -6.39
N VAL A 403 -20.85 -3.05 -7.40
CA VAL A 403 -21.47 -4.40 -7.37
C VAL A 403 -20.83 -5.23 -6.27
N GLU A 404 -19.50 -5.21 -6.14
CA GLU A 404 -18.79 -5.92 -5.07
C GLU A 404 -19.16 -5.40 -3.68
N GLN A 405 -19.25 -4.08 -3.50
CA GLN A 405 -19.71 -3.47 -2.24
C GLN A 405 -21.15 -3.91 -1.92
N ARG A 406 -22.08 -3.91 -2.88
CA ARG A 406 -23.45 -4.41 -2.66
C ARG A 406 -23.47 -5.90 -2.33
N MET A 407 -22.61 -6.68 -2.95
CA MET A 407 -22.43 -8.11 -2.64
C MET A 407 -21.87 -8.33 -1.23
N GLN A 408 -21.10 -7.40 -0.66
CA GLN A 408 -20.62 -7.50 0.73
C GLN A 408 -21.66 -7.02 1.75
N VAL A 409 -22.52 -6.07 1.39
CA VAL A 409 -23.61 -5.57 2.24
C VAL A 409 -24.77 -6.56 2.33
N SER A 410 -25.15 -7.18 1.20
CA SER A 410 -26.29 -8.12 1.13
C SER A 410 -26.23 -9.29 2.15
N PRO A 411 -25.09 -9.98 2.36
CA PRO A 411 -24.97 -11.03 3.37
C PRO A 411 -25.12 -10.51 4.80
N ARG A 412 -24.62 -9.30 5.10
CA ARG A 412 -24.76 -8.68 6.42
C ARG A 412 -26.20 -8.29 6.71
N ASP A 413 -26.90 -7.76 5.71
CA ASP A 413 -28.33 -7.47 5.80
C ASP A 413 -29.15 -8.76 5.94
N CYS A 414 -28.75 -9.84 5.29
CA CYS A 414 -29.40 -11.14 5.45
C CYS A 414 -29.18 -11.72 6.86
N LEU A 415 -27.97 -11.63 7.40
CA LEU A 415 -27.66 -12.07 8.77
C LEU A 415 -28.41 -11.28 9.82
N THR A 416 -28.47 -9.95 9.70
CA THR A 416 -29.25 -9.10 10.63
C THR A 416 -30.74 -9.40 10.55
N ARG A 417 -31.29 -9.65 9.35
CA ARG A 417 -32.69 -10.11 9.18
C ARG A 417 -32.93 -11.47 9.85
N LEU A 418 -31.98 -12.39 9.74
CA LEU A 418 -32.05 -13.71 10.40
C LEU A 418 -32.00 -13.58 11.92
N GLU A 419 -31.13 -12.75 12.47
CA GLU A 419 -31.04 -12.48 13.92
C GLU A 419 -32.35 -11.88 14.45
N ILE A 420 -32.94 -10.92 13.72
CA ILE A 420 -34.24 -10.34 14.07
C ILE A 420 -35.35 -11.40 14.02
N ALA A 421 -35.33 -12.27 13.00
CA ALA A 421 -36.29 -13.36 12.87
C ALA A 421 -36.15 -14.39 14.01
N TYR A 422 -34.92 -14.73 14.39
CA TYR A 422 -34.63 -15.62 15.51
C TYR A 422 -35.13 -15.03 16.82
N GLY A 423 -34.84 -13.76 17.11
CA GLY A 423 -35.35 -13.08 18.30
C GLY A 423 -36.88 -12.92 18.32
N ARG A 424 -37.56 -12.92 17.17
CA ARG A 424 -39.04 -13.00 17.12
C ARG A 424 -39.55 -14.42 17.42
N LEU A 425 -38.85 -15.44 16.93
CA LEU A 425 -39.21 -16.83 17.18
C LEU A 425 -39.02 -17.19 18.66
N GLU A 426 -37.94 -16.75 19.27
CA GLU A 426 -37.64 -16.98 20.69
C GLU A 426 -38.68 -16.32 21.62
N ARG A 427 -39.13 -15.11 21.28
CA ARG A 427 -40.27 -14.46 21.95
C ARG A 427 -41.57 -15.23 21.79
N LYS A 428 -41.84 -15.79 20.59
CA LYS A 428 -43.02 -16.65 20.38
C LYS A 428 -42.95 -17.93 21.21
N ILE A 429 -41.80 -18.61 21.24
CA ILE A 429 -41.60 -19.83 22.03
C ILE A 429 -41.82 -19.52 23.52
N SER A 430 -41.27 -18.41 24.02
CA SER A 430 -41.46 -17.96 25.40
C SER A 430 -42.96 -17.70 25.70
N SER A 431 -43.66 -16.98 24.82
CA SER A 431 -45.10 -16.72 24.99
C SER A 431 -45.96 -17.99 24.98
N LEU A 432 -45.60 -18.99 24.18
CA LEU A 432 -46.27 -20.30 24.16
C LEU A 432 -45.98 -21.09 25.44
N GLY A 433 -44.76 -20.99 25.98
CA GLY A 433 -44.39 -21.56 27.27
C GLY A 433 -45.22 -20.98 28.41
N GLU A 434 -45.36 -19.65 28.46
CA GLU A 434 -46.22 -18.96 29.43
C GLU A 434 -47.70 -19.35 29.29
N ARG A 435 -48.20 -19.45 28.06
CA ARG A 435 -49.59 -19.87 27.81
C ARG A 435 -49.85 -21.30 28.29
N LYS A 436 -48.95 -22.25 27.99
CA LYS A 436 -49.03 -23.62 28.50
C LYS A 436 -48.95 -23.69 30.03
N ALA A 437 -48.13 -22.83 30.65
CA ALA A 437 -48.05 -22.76 32.11
C ALA A 437 -49.36 -22.23 32.72
N ARG A 438 -50.02 -21.25 32.09
CA ARG A 438 -51.34 -20.76 32.50
C ARG A 438 -52.43 -21.83 32.33
N GLU A 439 -52.44 -22.54 31.21
CA GLU A 439 -53.38 -23.64 30.96
C GLU A 439 -53.23 -24.77 32.00
N LYS A 440 -51.99 -25.14 32.37
CA LYS A 440 -51.76 -26.11 33.45
C LYS A 440 -52.27 -25.63 34.82
N LYS A 441 -52.10 -24.33 35.14
CA LYS A 441 -52.62 -23.75 36.38
C LYS A 441 -54.16 -23.78 36.41
N LEU A 442 -54.81 -23.46 35.30
CA LEU A 442 -56.26 -23.54 35.16
C LEU A 442 -56.78 -24.97 35.33
N ALA A 443 -56.17 -25.96 34.66
CA ALA A 443 -56.54 -27.37 34.81
C ALA A 443 -56.34 -27.90 36.25
N THR A 444 -55.30 -27.43 36.94
CA THR A 444 -55.07 -27.76 38.36
C THR A 444 -56.11 -27.10 39.27
N GLN A 445 -56.58 -25.89 38.93
CA GLN A 445 -57.61 -25.20 39.68
C GLN A 445 -58.99 -25.85 39.48
N GLU A 446 -59.33 -26.27 38.26
CA GLU A 446 -60.57 -27.00 37.96
C GLU A 446 -60.61 -28.35 38.67
N SER A 447 -59.54 -29.15 38.61
CA SER A 447 -59.47 -30.42 39.35
C SER A 447 -59.56 -30.23 40.87
N LYS A 448 -58.96 -29.15 41.42
CA LYS A 448 -59.11 -28.83 42.85
C LYS A 448 -60.54 -28.39 43.20
N ALA A 449 -61.23 -27.68 42.32
CA ALA A 449 -62.63 -27.32 42.50
C ALA A 449 -63.56 -28.54 42.42
N GLU A 450 -63.33 -29.47 41.48
CA GLU A 450 -64.06 -30.73 41.40
C GLU A 450 -63.85 -31.61 42.64
N LEU A 451 -62.62 -31.72 43.14
CA LEU A 451 -62.32 -32.45 44.37
C LEU A 451 -62.96 -31.79 45.60
N SER A 452 -62.99 -30.45 45.66
CA SER A 452 -63.67 -29.73 46.74
C SER A 452 -65.19 -29.89 46.70
N LEU A 453 -65.80 -30.02 45.52
CA LEU A 453 -67.23 -30.30 45.38
C LEU A 453 -67.56 -31.76 45.72
N LYS A 454 -66.70 -32.71 45.34
CA LYS A 454 -66.85 -34.12 45.73
C LYS A 454 -66.64 -34.36 47.22
N LEU A 455 -65.71 -33.66 47.88
CA LEU A 455 -65.52 -33.80 49.33
C LEU A 455 -66.73 -33.30 50.14
N LYS A 456 -67.38 -32.21 49.71
CA LYS A 456 -68.60 -31.71 50.36
C LYS A 456 -69.83 -32.61 50.14
N LEU A 457 -69.80 -33.51 49.16
CA LEU A 457 -70.88 -34.46 48.91
C LEU A 457 -70.79 -35.71 49.81
N TRP A 458 -69.66 -35.92 50.50
CA TRP A 458 -69.41 -37.07 51.37
C TRP A 458 -69.23 -36.69 52.84
N GLU A 459 -69.37 -35.41 53.21
CA GLU A 459 -69.61 -35.05 54.62
C GLU A 459 -71.05 -35.41 54.98
N VAL A 460 -71.25 -36.69 55.29
CA VAL A 460 -72.43 -37.22 55.97
C VAL A 460 -72.42 -36.66 57.40
N GLY A 461 -72.87 -35.42 57.53
CA GLY A 461 -73.38 -34.89 58.79
C GLY A 461 -74.75 -35.52 59.04
N ALA A 462 -74.79 -36.43 60.02
CA ALA A 462 -76.02 -36.95 60.56
C ALA A 462 -76.92 -35.80 61.01
N GLY A 463 -78.15 -35.79 60.50
CA GLY A 463 -79.28 -35.04 61.05
C GLY A 463 -79.21 -33.53 60.86
N GLU A 464 -79.77 -33.04 59.76
CA GLU A 464 -80.84 -32.03 59.82
C GLU A 464 -81.38 -31.71 58.43
N ILE A 465 -82.71 -31.58 58.37
CA ILE A 465 -83.50 -31.30 57.19
C ILE A 465 -83.24 -29.85 56.77
N PHE A 466 -82.48 -29.60 55.70
CA PHE A 466 -82.35 -28.27 55.13
C PHE A 466 -83.03 -28.15 53.76
N ARG A 467 -84.04 -27.29 53.75
CA ARG A 467 -84.79 -26.82 52.57
C ARG A 467 -83.85 -26.14 51.58
N ILE A 468 -83.85 -26.63 50.35
CA ILE A 468 -83.19 -26.01 49.19
C ILE A 468 -84.06 -24.83 48.74
N ASN A 469 -83.58 -23.61 48.94
CA ASN A 469 -84.14 -22.40 48.34
C ASN A 469 -83.36 -22.07 47.07
N PHE A 470 -83.98 -22.31 45.91
CA PHE A 470 -83.50 -21.79 44.64
C PHE A 470 -83.77 -20.28 44.59
N LYS A 471 -82.71 -19.46 44.52
CA LYS A 471 -82.80 -18.08 44.02
C LYS A 471 -82.15 -18.01 42.63
N PRO A 472 -82.83 -17.43 41.62
CA PRO A 472 -82.33 -17.33 40.26
C PRO A 472 -81.31 -16.19 40.11
N GLN A 473 -80.54 -16.32 39.03
CA GLN A 473 -79.42 -15.49 38.58
C GLN A 473 -79.68 -13.98 38.50
N VAL A 474 -78.59 -13.21 38.60
CA VAL A 474 -78.42 -11.87 37.99
C VAL A 474 -77.11 -11.87 37.19
N PRO A 475 -77.04 -11.22 35.99
CA PRO A 475 -76.00 -11.44 34.99
C PRO A 475 -74.77 -10.57 35.22
N LEU A 476 -73.59 -11.08 34.86
CA LEU A 476 -72.35 -10.30 34.74
C LEU A 476 -72.26 -9.68 33.34
N ASP A 477 -72.15 -8.36 33.32
CA ASP A 477 -71.94 -7.50 32.16
C ASP A 477 -70.67 -7.87 31.38
N PHE A 478 -70.84 -8.16 30.09
CA PHE A 478 -69.77 -8.11 29.09
C PHE A 478 -69.86 -6.78 28.34
N SER A 479 -69.03 -5.81 28.73
CA SER A 479 -68.86 -4.55 28.00
C SER A 479 -67.38 -4.16 27.95
N LYS A 480 -66.74 -4.45 26.82
CA LYS A 480 -66.10 -3.45 25.94
C LYS A 480 -65.23 -4.08 24.88
N SER A 481 -65.81 -4.11 23.69
CA SER A 481 -65.14 -4.04 22.39
C SER A 481 -64.62 -2.61 22.14
N SER A 482 -63.36 -2.49 21.72
CA SER A 482 -62.83 -1.40 20.88
C SER A 482 -61.31 -1.57 20.77
N LYS A 483 -60.60 -1.33 19.67
CA LYS A 483 -60.90 -0.99 18.28
C LYS A 483 -59.57 -1.24 17.55
N LEU A 484 -59.65 -1.80 16.36
CA LEU A 484 -58.58 -1.78 15.36
C LEU A 484 -58.26 -0.32 14.99
N SER A 485 -56.97 0.00 14.84
CA SER A 485 -56.53 1.17 14.06
C SER A 485 -55.21 0.84 13.38
N CYS A 486 -55.30 0.66 12.06
CA CYS A 486 -54.19 0.66 11.12
C CYS A 486 -53.45 2.00 11.14
N CYS A 487 -52.12 1.95 11.07
CA CYS A 487 -51.29 3.01 10.49
C CYS A 487 -50.20 2.30 9.67
N LEU A 488 -50.52 2.01 8.40
CA LEU A 488 -49.54 1.98 7.32
C LEU A 488 -49.23 3.45 7.01
N THR A 489 -47.97 3.85 7.12
CA THR A 489 -47.48 5.07 6.47
C THR A 489 -46.61 4.66 5.31
N ASP A 490 -47.16 4.86 4.12
CA ASP A 490 -46.44 5.09 2.87
C ASP A 490 -45.50 6.28 3.03
N VAL A 491 -44.26 6.14 2.58
CA VAL A 491 -43.39 7.26 2.21
C VAL A 491 -42.80 6.92 0.84
N SER A 492 -43.29 7.61 -0.17
CA SER A 492 -42.67 7.72 -1.49
C SER A 492 -42.77 9.17 -1.97
N GLN A 493 -41.65 9.65 -2.50
CA GLN A 493 -41.45 10.69 -3.52
C GLN A 493 -41.30 12.18 -3.17
N SER A 494 -40.51 12.81 -4.08
CA SER A 494 -40.09 14.22 -4.27
C SER A 494 -38.89 14.65 -3.40
N ASP A 495 -37.75 15.19 -3.88
CA ASP A 495 -37.39 15.96 -5.09
C ASP A 495 -35.88 15.78 -5.39
N SER A 496 -35.34 15.78 -6.61
CA SER A 496 -35.29 16.81 -7.65
C SER A 496 -34.49 18.09 -7.27
N SER A 497 -33.16 18.02 -7.40
CA SER A 497 -32.21 19.09 -7.78
C SER A 497 -30.83 18.48 -8.05
#